data_AF-A0A5S3S9Y4-F1
#
_entry.id   AF-A0A5S3S9Y4-F1
#
_cell.length_a   1.000
_cell.length_b   1.000
_cell.length_c   1.000
_cell.angle_alpha   90.00
_cell.angle_beta   90.00
_cell.angle_gamma   90.00
#
_symmetry.space_group_name_H-M   'P 1'
#
loop_
_entity.id
_entity.type
_entity.pdbx_description
1 polymer ?
#
loop_
_entity_poly.entity_id
_entity_poly.type
_entity_poly.pdbx_seq_one_letter_code
_entity_poly.pdbx_strand_id
1 'polypeptide(L)'
;WICRHTSPIRVDRWFRRLQLVSAGLYSLGHGGNDAQKTIGLIWMLLIAAGMVGVGDKAPPTWVSFASYGAIGRGTMFGGWRIVQTMGQRITKLKPVGGFCAETGGAITLFLATALGVPVSTTH
;
A
#
# COMPACT_ATOMS: atom_id res chain seq x y z
N TRP A 1 7.80 12.07 24.38
CA TRP A 1 7.26 12.66 25.61
C TRP A 1 5.98 11.97 26.13
N ILE A 2 5.10 11.45 25.27
CA ILE A 2 3.83 10.80 25.68
C ILE A 2 4.00 9.41 26.34
N CYS A 3 4.99 8.60 25.97
CA CYS A 3 5.17 7.23 26.52
C CYS A 3 6.18 7.12 27.67
N ARG A 4 6.64 8.24 28.26
CA ARG A 4 7.78 8.28 29.20
C ARG A 4 7.58 7.44 30.48
N HIS A 5 6.33 7.25 30.92
CA HIS A 5 6.00 6.55 32.17
C HIS A 5 5.42 5.14 31.99
N THR A 6 5.40 4.61 30.76
CA THR A 6 4.83 3.29 30.50
C THR A 6 5.94 2.26 30.33
N SER A 7 5.82 1.10 31.00
CA SER A 7 6.81 0.03 30.92
C SER A 7 7.13 -0.33 29.45
N PRO A 8 8.41 -0.50 29.06
CA PRO A 8 8.81 -0.77 27.67
C PRO A 8 8.06 -1.93 27.02
N ILE A 9 7.75 -2.97 27.79
CA ILE A 9 7.02 -4.18 27.36
C ILE A 9 5.56 -3.86 26.97
N ARG A 10 4.90 -2.96 27.72
CA ARG A 10 3.49 -2.58 27.48
C ARG A 10 3.39 -1.64 26.28
N VAL A 11 4.35 -0.73 26.11
CA VAL A 11 4.47 0.13 24.92
C VAL A 11 4.70 -0.72 23.67
N ASP A 12 5.66 -1.65 23.71
CA ASP A 12 5.97 -2.52 22.57
C ASP A 12 4.74 -3.30 22.08
N ARG A 13 3.95 -3.86 23.01
CA ARG A 13 2.72 -4.60 22.68
C ARG A 13 1.66 -3.74 21.97
N TRP A 14 1.47 -2.49 22.40
CA TRP A 14 0.54 -1.57 21.76
C TRP A 14 1.04 -1.11 20.38
N PHE A 15 2.32 -0.76 20.27
CA PHE A 15 2.92 -0.35 19.00
C PHE A 15 2.96 -1.48 17.97
N ARG A 16 3.09 -2.74 18.40
CA ARG A 16 3.01 -3.91 17.50
C ARG A 16 1.62 -4.06 16.89
N ARG A 17 0.57 -3.76 17.64
CA ARG A 17 -0.82 -3.74 17.13
C ARG A 17 -1.04 -2.57 16.19
N LEU A 18 -0.57 -1.38 16.58
CA LEU A 18 -0.67 -0.19 15.73
C LEU A 18 0.09 -0.37 14.41
N GLN A 19 1.28 -0.98 14.45
CA GLN A 19 2.07 -1.30 13.25
C GLN A 19 1.34 -2.26 12.31
N LEU A 20 0.64 -3.27 12.85
CA LEU A 20 -0.17 -4.17 12.01
C LEU A 20 -1.32 -3.42 11.34
N VAL A 21 -1.96 -2.50 12.05
CA VAL A 21 -3.04 -1.67 11.51
C VAL A 21 -2.52 -0.69 10.47
N SER A 22 -1.40 0.01 10.73
CA SER A 22 -0.81 0.96 9.79
C SER A 22 -0.26 0.27 8.55
N ALA A 23 0.42 -0.87 8.70
CA ALA A 23 0.88 -1.69 7.58
C ALA A 23 -0.29 -2.21 6.73
N GLY A 24 -1.39 -2.61 7.38
CA GLY A 24 -2.62 -3.00 6.69
C GLY A 24 -3.26 -1.87 5.90
N LEU A 25 -3.40 -0.68 6.51
CA LEU A 25 -3.94 0.51 5.83
C LEU A 25 -3.05 0.95 4.67
N TYR A 26 -1.73 0.96 4.86
CA TYR A 26 -0.77 1.26 3.79
C TYR A 26 -0.88 0.25 2.65
N SER A 27 -0.94 -1.05 2.95
CA SER A 27 -1.10 -2.10 1.94
C SER A 27 -2.41 -1.98 1.16
N LEU A 28 -3.52 -1.62 1.82
CA LEU A 28 -4.80 -1.39 1.15
C LEU A 28 -4.76 -0.17 0.23
N GLY A 29 -4.24 0.96 0.70
CA GLY A 29 -4.12 2.18 -0.10
C GLY A 29 -3.16 2.02 -1.28
N HIS A 30 -2.02 1.36 -1.06
CA HIS A 30 -1.04 1.08 -2.09
C HIS A 30 -1.59 0.07 -3.12
N GLY A 31 -2.18 -1.03 -2.66
CA GLY A 31 -2.79 -2.04 -3.52
C GLY A 31 -3.96 -1.49 -4.35
N GLY A 32 -4.77 -0.59 -3.79
CA GLY A 32 -5.83 0.10 -4.52
C GLY A 32 -5.30 1.00 -5.63
N ASN A 33 -4.24 1.77 -5.37
CA ASN A 33 -3.60 2.62 -6.37
C ASN A 33 -3.01 1.80 -7.54
N ASP A 34 -2.37 0.67 -7.26
CA ASP A 34 -1.82 -0.19 -8.31
C ASP A 34 -2.90 -0.97 -9.06
N ALA A 35 -3.98 -1.37 -8.38
CA ALA A 35 -5.17 -1.93 -9.02
C ALA A 35 -5.77 -0.93 -10.01
N GLN A 36 -5.89 0.35 -9.62
CA GLN A 36 -6.44 1.39 -10.48
C GLN A 36 -5.61 1.60 -11.76
N LYS A 37 -4.27 1.60 -11.67
CA LYS A 37 -3.40 1.67 -12.86
C LYS A 37 -3.64 0.49 -13.80
N THR A 38 -3.76 -0.72 -13.25
CA THR A 38 -3.96 -1.94 -14.03
C THR A 38 -5.35 -1.96 -14.68
N ILE A 39 -6.39 -1.55 -13.95
CA ILE A 39 -7.76 -1.41 -14.45
C ILE A 39 -7.80 -0.39 -15.60
N GLY A 40 -7.15 0.77 -15.42
CA GLY A 40 -7.07 1.81 -16.44
C GLY A 40 -6.40 1.32 -17.73
N LEU A 41 -5.30 0.57 -17.60
CA LEU A 41 -4.60 0.00 -18.76
C LEU A 41 -5.48 -1.02 -19.52
N ILE A 42 -6.11 -1.95 -18.81
CA ILE A 42 -7.00 -2.96 -19.43
C ILE A 42 -8.22 -2.26 -20.07
N TRP A 43 -8.77 -1.24 -19.41
CA TRP A 43 -9.90 -0.50 -19.93
C TRP A 43 -9.56 0.23 -21.24
N MET A 44 -8.41 0.90 -21.31
CA MET A 44 -7.92 1.53 -22.55
C MET A 44 -7.70 0.50 -23.66
N LEU A 45 -7.21 -0.70 -23.34
CA LEU A 45 -7.09 -1.80 -24.30
C LEU A 45 -8.45 -2.29 -24.81
N LEU A 46 -9.45 -2.40 -23.95
CA LEU A 46 -10.81 -2.79 -24.35
C LEU A 46 -11.46 -1.75 -25.28
N ILE A 47 -11.23 -0.47 -25.01
CA ILE A 47 -11.66 0.63 -25.89
C ILE A 47 -10.95 0.54 -27.24
N ALA A 48 -9.62 0.37 -27.24
CA ALA A 48 -8.84 0.24 -28.48
C ALA A 48 -9.22 -0.98 -29.32
N ALA A 49 -9.64 -2.07 -28.67
CA ALA A 49 -10.13 -3.29 -29.32
C ALA A 49 -11.58 -3.17 -29.83
N GLY A 50 -12.27 -2.05 -29.58
CA GLY A 50 -13.67 -1.84 -29.98
C GLY A 50 -14.68 -2.67 -29.18
N MET A 51 -14.27 -3.29 -28.07
CA MET A 51 -15.15 -4.11 -27.22
C MET A 51 -15.99 -3.26 -26.24
N VAL A 52 -15.57 -2.03 -25.96
CA VAL A 52 -16.22 -1.08 -25.05
C VAL A 52 -16.28 0.28 -25.74
N GLY A 53 -17.39 1.00 -25.62
CA GLY A 53 -17.56 2.30 -26.26
C GLY A 53 -16.70 3.36 -25.59
N VAL A 54 -16.11 4.27 -26.36
CA VAL A 54 -15.33 5.41 -25.85
C VAL A 54 -16.14 6.29 -24.86
N GLY A 55 -17.47 6.23 -24.94
CA GLY A 55 -18.40 6.97 -24.07
C GLY A 55 -18.79 6.26 -22.77
N ASP A 56 -18.33 5.02 -22.52
CA ASP A 56 -18.65 4.32 -21.28
C ASP A 56 -17.97 5.00 -20.09
N LYS A 57 -18.76 5.34 -19.06
CA LYS A 57 -18.28 6.12 -17.91
C LYS A 57 -17.50 5.28 -16.88
N ALA A 58 -17.51 3.96 -17.03
CA ALA A 58 -16.87 3.05 -16.07
C ALA A 58 -16.32 1.81 -16.77
N PRO A 59 -15.17 1.28 -16.31
CA PRO A 59 -14.67 0.00 -16.77
C PRO A 59 -15.63 -1.14 -16.36
N PRO A 60 -15.70 -2.23 -17.12
CA PRO A 60 -16.51 -3.39 -16.75
C PRO A 60 -16.12 -3.95 -15.37
N THR A 61 -17.12 -4.33 -14.58
CA THR A 61 -16.91 -4.81 -13.19
C THR A 61 -16.01 -6.03 -13.11
N TRP A 62 -16.01 -6.90 -14.13
CA TRP A 62 -15.11 -8.05 -14.20
C TRP A 62 -13.63 -7.66 -14.29
N VAL A 63 -13.30 -6.51 -14.91
CA VAL A 63 -11.92 -6.01 -14.98
C VAL A 63 -11.45 -5.62 -13.58
N SER A 64 -12.30 -4.92 -12.82
CA SER A 64 -12.00 -4.56 -11.44
C SER A 64 -11.78 -5.80 -10.57
N PHE A 65 -12.68 -6.79 -10.63
CA PHE A 65 -12.51 -8.04 -9.88
C PHE A 65 -11.28 -8.84 -10.33
N ALA A 66 -10.96 -8.86 -11.61
CA ALA A 66 -9.78 -9.53 -12.15
C ALA A 66 -8.49 -8.87 -11.65
N SER A 67 -8.39 -7.53 -11.68
CA SER A 67 -7.22 -6.81 -11.20
C SER A 67 -7.02 -6.94 -9.70
N TYR A 68 -8.06 -6.77 -8.88
CA TYR A 68 -7.98 -6.99 -7.44
C TYR A 68 -7.65 -8.46 -7.11
N GLY A 69 -8.25 -9.39 -7.83
CA GLY A 69 -7.99 -10.83 -7.68
C GLY A 69 -6.55 -11.20 -8.05
N ALA A 70 -6.01 -10.63 -9.13
CA ALA A 70 -4.64 -10.87 -9.57
C ALA A 70 -3.61 -10.32 -8.56
N ILE A 71 -3.81 -9.10 -8.05
CA ILE A 71 -2.93 -8.50 -7.04
C ILE A 71 -3.00 -9.28 -5.73
N GLY A 72 -4.21 -9.64 -5.28
CA GLY A 72 -4.40 -10.43 -4.06
C GLY A 72 -3.74 -11.80 -4.16
N ARG A 73 -3.98 -12.55 -5.23
CA ARG A 73 -3.33 -13.85 -5.47
C ARG A 73 -1.83 -13.71 -5.63
N GLY A 74 -1.34 -12.72 -6.38
CA GLY A 74 0.09 -12.47 -6.56
C GLY A 74 0.80 -12.23 -5.23
N THR A 75 0.18 -11.45 -4.34
CA THR A 75 0.71 -11.20 -2.99
C THR A 75 0.76 -12.48 -2.15
N MET A 76 -0.26 -13.34 -2.23
CA MET A 76 -0.31 -14.61 -1.50
C MET A 76 0.71 -15.64 -2.02
N PHE A 77 0.82 -15.82 -3.34
CA PHE A 77 1.66 -16.86 -3.94
C PHE A 77 3.13 -16.46 -4.09
N GLY A 78 3.43 -15.20 -4.40
CA GLY A 78 4.79 -14.72 -4.65
C GLY A 78 5.33 -13.77 -3.58
N GLY A 79 4.45 -13.04 -2.89
CA GLY A 79 4.82 -11.99 -1.96
C GLY A 79 5.44 -12.48 -0.65
N TRP A 80 5.10 -13.68 -0.17
CA TRP A 80 5.57 -14.19 1.12
C TRP A 80 7.10 -14.25 1.23
N ARG A 81 7.80 -14.70 0.18
CA ARG A 81 9.27 -14.74 0.13
C ARG A 81 9.89 -13.34 0.22
N ILE A 82 9.25 -12.34 -0.40
CA ILE A 82 9.71 -10.95 -0.41
C ILE A 82 9.50 -10.33 0.98
N VAL A 83 8.31 -10.51 1.56
CA VAL A 83 7.99 -10.03 2.92
C VAL A 83 8.94 -10.63 3.95
N GLN A 84 9.23 -11.93 3.86
CA GLN A 84 10.14 -12.61 4.77
C GLN A 84 11.58 -12.10 4.64
N THR A 85 12.03 -11.80 3.41
CA THR A 85 13.37 -11.27 3.15
C THR A 85 13.52 -9.84 3.70
N MET A 86 12.55 -8.97 3.44
CA MET A 86 12.55 -7.59 3.94
C MET A 86 12.49 -7.54 5.47
N GLY A 87 11.60 -8.33 6.09
CA GLY A 87 11.36 -8.30 7.53
C GLY A 87 12.43 -8.97 8.40
N GLN A 88 13.20 -9.91 7.86
CA GLN A 88 14.23 -10.63 8.64
C GLN A 88 15.67 -10.27 8.28
N ARG A 89 15.97 -9.85 7.04
CA ARG A 89 17.35 -9.66 6.58
C ARG A 89 17.79 -8.20 6.42
N ILE A 90 16.89 -7.25 6.19
CA ILE A 90 17.29 -5.87 5.81
C ILE A 90 17.08 -4.88 6.96
N THR A 91 15.99 -4.96 7.70
CA THR A 91 15.71 -4.02 8.80
C THR A 91 15.19 -4.76 10.03
N LYS A 92 15.96 -4.76 11.13
CA LYS A 92 15.43 -5.12 12.46
C LYS A 92 14.49 -4.00 12.95
N LEU A 93 13.30 -3.92 12.36
CA LEU A 93 12.28 -2.95 12.71
C LEU A 93 11.73 -3.28 14.09
N LYS A 94 12.13 -2.50 15.10
CA LYS A 94 11.38 -2.40 16.35
C LYS A 94 10.00 -1.79 16.03
N PRO A 95 8.90 -2.25 16.65
CA PRO A 95 7.55 -1.84 16.25
C PRO A 95 7.30 -0.33 16.26
N VAL A 96 7.90 0.36 17.22
CA VAL A 96 7.93 1.83 17.31
C VAL A 96 8.58 2.47 16.08
N GLY A 97 9.67 1.90 15.57
CA GLY A 97 10.37 2.42 14.39
C GLY A 97 9.56 2.20 13.11
N GLY A 98 8.85 1.07 12.99
CA GLY A 98 7.97 0.80 11.85
C GLY A 98 6.78 1.74 11.76
N PHE A 99 6.09 1.97 12.88
CA PHE A 99 5.00 2.93 12.93
C PHE A 99 5.46 4.37 12.62
N CYS A 100 6.60 4.80 13.17
CA CYS A 100 7.15 6.12 12.86
C CYS A 100 7.58 6.25 11.39
N ALA A 101 8.17 5.22 10.80
CA ALA A 101 8.57 5.22 9.39
C ALA A 101 7.35 5.26 8.46
N GLU A 102 6.31 4.47 8.73
CA GLU A 102 5.07 4.44 7.94
C GLU A 102 4.27 5.74 8.08
N THR A 103 4.16 6.28 9.29
CA THR A 103 3.44 7.55 9.54
C THR A 103 4.21 8.73 8.97
N GLY A 104 5.54 8.76 9.13
CA GLY A 104 6.41 9.77 8.52
C GLY A 104 6.31 9.74 7.00
N GLY A 105 6.43 8.55 6.38
CA GLY A 105 6.27 8.38 4.95
C GLY A 105 4.88 8.82 4.46
N ALA A 106 3.81 8.43 5.15
CA ALA A 106 2.44 8.81 4.80
C ALA A 106 2.20 10.32 4.90
N ILE A 107 2.71 10.98 5.95
CA ILE A 107 2.61 12.44 6.11
C ILE A 107 3.36 13.15 4.98
N THR A 108 4.59 12.74 4.68
CA THR A 108 5.39 13.34 3.60
C THR A 108 4.72 13.14 2.24
N LEU A 109 4.14 11.97 1.99
CA LEU A 109 3.41 11.67 0.76
C LEU A 109 2.16 12.56 0.63
N PHE A 110 1.39 12.70 1.71
CA PHE A 110 0.19 13.55 1.74
C PHE A 110 0.52 15.03 1.57
N LEU A 111 1.58 15.53 2.22
CA LEU A 111 2.05 16.90 2.08
C LEU A 111 2.57 17.19 0.67
N ALA A 112 3.37 16.29 0.10
CA ALA A 112 3.87 16.42 -1.26
C ALA A 112 2.72 16.40 -2.29
N THR A 113 1.73 15.53 -2.08
CA THR A 113 0.53 15.45 -2.93
C THR A 113 -0.33 16.70 -2.80
N ALA A 114 -0.52 17.23 -1.59
CA ALA A 114 -1.29 18.46 -1.36
C ALA A 114 -0.60 19.72 -1.92
N LEU A 115 0.73 19.72 -2.01
CA LEU A 115 1.52 20.82 -2.56
C LEU A 115 1.80 20.67 -4.07
N GLY A 116 1.35 19.59 -4.71
CA GLY A 116 1.50 19.37 -6.15
C GLY A 116 2.95 19.13 -6.62
N VAL A 117 3.87 18.86 -5.70
CA VAL A 117 5.28 18.58 -6.02
C VAL A 117 5.46 17.05 -6.07
N PRO A 118 5.79 16.47 -7.24
CA PRO A 118 6.05 15.03 -7.33
C PRO A 118 7.38 14.73 -6.63
N VAL A 119 7.31 14.18 -5.42
CA VAL A 119 8.49 13.76 -4.66
C VAL A 119 8.76 12.28 -4.91
N SER A 120 9.95 11.98 -5.44
CA SER A 120 10.40 10.60 -5.70
C SER A 120 10.78 9.90 -4.39
N THR A 121 10.18 8.75 -4.12
CA THR A 121 10.45 7.91 -2.94
C THR A 121 11.76 7.11 -3.06
N THR A 122 12.88 7.80 -3.33
CA THR A 122 14.21 7.16 -3.45
C THR A 122 15.29 7.79 -2.54
N HIS A 123 14.99 8.83 -1.76
CA HIS A 123 15.94 9.43 -0.79
C HIS A 123 15.36 9.60 0.61
#